data_AF-A0A920HP73-F1
#
_entry.id   AF-A0A920HP73-F1
#
_cell.length_a   1.000
_cell.length_b   1.000
_cell.length_c   1.000
_cell.angle_alpha   90.00
_cell.angle_beta   90.00
_cell.angle_gamma   90.00
#
_symmetry.space_group_name_H-M   'P 1'
#
loop_
_entity.id
_entity.type
_entity.pdbx_description
1 polymer ?
#
loop_
_entity_poly.entity_id
_entity_poly.type
_entity_poly.pdbx_seq_one_letter_code
_entity_poly.pdbx_strand_id
1 'polypeptide(L)' 'MKQESHYFPLNALDTRARLLDIESLVIGDEYSFIRDSYEQFVEYEVSDGIQSNDEFLDDIDDIFDD' A
#
# COMPACT_ATOMS: atom_id res chain seq x y z
N MET A 1 -25.01 15.35 17.42
CA MET A 1 -23.82 14.51 17.23
C MET A 1 -24.25 13.05 17.12
N LYS A 2 -24.41 12.51 15.90
CA LYS A 2 -24.59 11.07 15.58
C LYS A 2 -24.81 10.88 14.06
N GLN A 3 -23.89 11.37 13.22
CA GLN A 3 -23.98 11.13 11.76
C GLN A 3 -22.68 10.65 11.09
N GLU A 4 -21.51 10.67 11.75
CA GLU A 4 -20.25 10.34 11.05
C GLU A 4 -19.93 8.84 10.92
N SER A 5 -20.62 7.97 11.67
CA SER A 5 -20.29 6.53 11.74
C SER A 5 -20.64 5.72 10.48
N HIS A 6 -21.37 6.29 9.50
CA HIS A 6 -21.97 5.50 8.41
C HIS A 6 -21.07 5.34 7.17
N TYR A 7 -19.95 6.08 7.08
CA TYR A 7 -19.09 6.07 5.90
C TYR A 7 -17.91 5.10 6.00
N PHE A 8 -17.46 4.74 7.20
CA PHE A 8 -16.31 3.85 7.38
C PHE A 8 -16.51 2.47 6.72
N PRO A 9 -17.66 1.78 6.89
CA PRO A 9 -17.86 0.49 6.23
C PRO A 9 -17.89 0.60 4.71
N LEU A 10 -18.48 1.68 4.18
CA LEU A 10 -18.56 1.91 2.74
C LEU A 10 -17.19 2.21 2.13
N ASN A 11 -16.39 3.06 2.79
CA ASN A 11 -15.04 3.38 2.35
C ASN A 11 -14.15 2.15 2.38
N ALA A 12 -14.23 1.32 3.42
CA ALA A 12 -13.48 0.07 3.49
C ALA A 12 -13.87 -0.88 2.35
N LEU A 13 -15.16 -0.98 2.03
CA LEU A 13 -15.64 -1.79 0.92
C LEU A 13 -15.17 -1.26 -0.44
N ASP A 14 -15.23 0.06 -0.65
CA ASP A 14 -14.76 0.71 -1.87
C ASP A 14 -13.24 0.53 -2.07
N THR A 15 -12.45 0.74 -1.01
CA THR A 15 -11.01 0.47 -1.03
C THR A 15 -10.74 -0.99 -1.37
N ARG A 16 -11.46 -1.95 -0.76
CA ARG A 16 -11.29 -3.38 -1.06
C ARG A 16 -11.63 -3.70 -2.52
N ALA A 17 -12.69 -3.10 -3.08
CA ALA A 17 -13.06 -3.27 -4.48
C ALA A 17 -11.98 -2.78 -5.44
N ARG A 18 -11.30 -1.67 -5.12
CA ARG A 18 -10.17 -1.15 -5.92
C ARG A 18 -8.91 -2.01 -5.81
N LEU A 19 -8.64 -2.56 -4.63
CA LEU A 19 -7.46 -3.40 -4.40
C LEU A 19 -7.58 -4.80 -5.03
N LEU A 20 -8.81 -5.30 -5.22
CA LEU A 20 -9.08 -6.60 -5.85
C LEU A 20 -8.41 -6.76 -7.23
N ASP A 21 -8.38 -5.69 -8.03
CA ASP A 21 -7.79 -5.71 -9.38
C ASP A 21 -6.26 -5.85 -9.37
N ILE A 22 -5.61 -5.54 -8.24
CA ILE A 22 -4.15 -5.53 -8.09
C ILE A 22 -3.64 -6.55 -7.07
N GLU A 23 -4.50 -7.41 -6.51
CA GLU A 23 -4.08 -8.47 -5.57
C GLU A 23 -3.02 -9.40 -6.16
N SER A 24 -3.01 -9.60 -7.48
CA SER A 24 -1.99 -10.42 -8.15
C SER A 24 -0.58 -9.81 -8.14
N LEU A 25 -0.45 -8.52 -7.80
CA LEU A 25 0.85 -7.84 -7.67
C LEU A 25 1.49 -8.07 -6.30
N VAL A 26 0.79 -8.70 -5.35
CA VAL A 26 1.38 -9.10 -4.07
C VAL A 26 2.38 -10.22 -4.33
N ILE A 27 3.65 -9.98 -3.99
CA ILE A 27 4.75 -10.93 -4.18
C ILE A 27 5.23 -11.43 -2.81
N GLY A 28 5.43 -12.75 -2.70
CA GLY A 28 5.98 -13.37 -1.50
C GLY A 28 4.94 -13.62 -0.42
N ASP A 29 5.28 -13.32 0.84
CA ASP A 29 4.39 -13.50 1.99
C ASP A 29 3.41 -12.32 2.09
N GLU A 30 2.11 -12.62 2.05
CA GLU A 30 1.04 -11.62 2.05
C GLU A 30 1.10 -10.70 3.28
N TYR A 31 1.33 -11.28 4.47
CA TYR A 31 1.39 -10.49 5.70
C TYR A 31 2.56 -9.50 5.67
N SER A 32 3.73 -9.96 5.26
CA SER A 32 4.93 -9.14 5.18
C SER A 32 4.75 -8.02 4.15
N PHE A 33 4.24 -8.34 2.95
CA PHE A 33 3.97 -7.35 1.91
C PHE A 33 3.01 -6.24 2.39
N ILE A 34 1.91 -6.61 3.03
CA ILE A 34 0.91 -5.65 3.53
C ILE A 34 1.49 -4.79 4.66
N ARG A 35 2.27 -5.38 5.57
CA ARG A 35 2.96 -4.64 6.64
C ARG A 35 3.91 -3.61 6.04
N ASP A 36 4.78 -4.03 5.14
CA ASP A 36 5.84 -3.20 4.59
C ASP A 36 5.24 -2.05 3.74
N SER A 37 4.20 -2.35 2.95
CA SER A 37 3.44 -1.33 2.20
C SER A 37 2.77 -0.29 3.11
N TYR A 38 2.25 -0.72 4.27
CA TYR A 38 1.66 0.19 5.24
C TYR A 38 2.71 1.07 5.91
N GLU A 39 3.87 0.52 6.27
CA GLU A 39 5.00 1.28 6.83
C GLU A 39 5.50 2.33 5.84
N GLN A 40 5.70 1.96 4.56
CA GLN A 40 6.06 2.90 3.50
C GLN A 40 5.04 4.03 3.34
N PHE A 41 3.74 3.71 3.34
CA PHE A 41 2.68 4.72 3.24
C PHE A 41 2.74 5.71 4.41
N VAL A 42 2.92 5.23 5.64
CA VAL A 42 3.03 6.10 6.83
C VAL A 42 4.28 6.97 6.74
N GLU A 43 5.41 6.42 6.33
CA GLU A 43 6.64 7.19 6.15
C GLU A 43 6.48 8.29 5.10
N TYR A 44 5.87 7.98 3.95
CA TYR A 44 5.57 8.93 2.88
C TYR A 44 4.66 10.07 3.35
N GLU A 45 3.61 9.76 4.11
CA GLU A 45 2.70 10.79 4.64
C GLU A 45 3.39 11.67 5.68
N VAL A 46 4.26 11.10 6.52
CA VAL A 46 5.03 11.85 7.52
C VAL A 46 6.13 12.70 6.89
N SER A 47 6.68 12.28 5.75
CA SER A 47 7.75 12.98 5.03
C SER A 47 7.25 14.07 4.07
N ASP A 48 5.98 14.48 4.17
CA ASP A 48 5.32 15.42 3.26
C ASP A 48 5.42 14.98 1.78
N GLY A 49 5.35 13.67 1.55
CA GLY A 49 5.43 13.05 0.23
C GLY A 49 6.85 12.94 -0.35
N ILE A 50 7.88 13.10 0.47
CA ILE A 50 9.26 12.85 0.07
C ILE A 50 9.50 11.34 0.17
N GLN A 51 9.66 10.70 -0.99
CA GLN A 51 9.91 9.26 -1.07
C GLN A 51 11.31 8.93 -0.49
N SER A 52 11.36 7.98 0.43
CA SER A 52 12.59 7.33 0.88
C SER A 52 13.08 6.33 -0.17
N ASN A 53 14.32 5.86 -0.06
CA ASN A 53 14.84 4.82 -0.94
C ASN A 53 14.03 3.54 -0.73
N ASP A 54 13.48 2.99 -1.81
CA ASP A 54 12.68 1.77 -1.79
C ASP A 54 13.53 0.60 -2.26
N GLU A 55 14.07 -0.14 -1.29
CA GLU A 55 14.95 -1.31 -1.52
C GLU A 55 14.27 -2.37 -2.40
N PHE A 56 12.93 -2.47 -2.36
CA PHE A 56 12.19 -3.40 -3.22
C PHE A 56 12.17 -2.96 -4.70
N LEU A 57 12.05 -1.66 -4.96
CA LEU A 57 12.13 -1.14 -6.33
C LEU A 57 13.55 -1.20 -6.87
N ASP A 58 14.55 -0.91 -6.01
CA ASP A 58 15.96 -1.04 -6.36
C ASP A 58 16.30 -2.50 -6.79
N ASP A 59 15.79 -3.50 -6.05
CA ASP A 59 15.94 -4.92 -6.39
C ASP A 59 15.23 -5.31 -7.69
N ILE A 60 14.09 -4.68 -7.99
CA ILE A 60 13.32 -4.91 -9.22
C ILE A 60 14.06 -4.35 -10.43
N ASP A 61 14.58 -3.14 -10.34
CA ASP A 61 15.32 -2.49 -11.43
C ASP A 61 16.54 -3.34 -11.81
N ASP A 62 17.26 -3.88 -10.83
CA ASP A 62 18.38 -4.82 -11.03
C ASP A 62 17.97 -6.12 -11.75
N ILE A 63 16.72 -6.60 -11.62
CA ILE A 63 16.20 -7.79 -12.31
C ILE A 63 15.87 -7.50 -13.79
N PHE A 64 15.49 -6.27 -14.11
CA PHE A 64 15.06 -5.87 -15.46
C PHE A 64 16.17 -5.22 -16.32
N ASP A 65 17.34 -4.95 -15.74
CA ASP A 65 18.48 -4.31 -16.40
C ASP A 65 19.42 -5.27 -17.18
N ASP A 66 19.09 -6.57 -17.33
CA ASP A 66 19.83 -7.57 -18.15
C ASP A 66 19.12 -7.92 -19.50
#